data_AF-A0A944A9G7-F1
#
_entry.id   AF-A0A944A9G7-F1
#
_cell.length_a   1.000
_cell.length_b   1.000
_cell.length_c   1.000
_cell.angle_alpha   90.00
_cell.angle_beta   90.00
_cell.angle_gamma   90.00
#
_symmetry.space_group_name_H-M   'P 1'
#
loop_
_entity.id
_entity.type
_entity.pdbx_description
1 polymer ?
#
loop_
_entity_poly.entity_id
_entity_poly.type
_entity_poly.pdbx_seq_one_letter_code
_entity_poly.pdbx_strand_id
1 'polypeptide(L)'
;MNCKKLLTVFLVALAWFWAAYECHTIGIDVFDMLLKRFPGQLWIMAGVLTYLTVIWMPKNLLTRAIMGIFMLIPAELFKFTRPILPEAGFAPVHVIVVVAYILAIIGMYGMFYPWKIEAALSKLAAAFRK
;
A
#
# COMPACT_ATOMS: atom_id res chain seq x y z
N MET A 1 -9.27 16.48 -21.14
CA MET A 1 -9.09 15.97 -19.77
C MET A 1 -8.00 16.79 -19.09
N ASN A 2 -8.25 17.31 -17.88
CA ASN A 2 -7.36 18.27 -17.21
C ASN A 2 -6.03 17.61 -16.80
N CYS A 3 -4.88 18.27 -17.01
CA CYS A 3 -3.53 17.71 -16.76
C CYS A 3 -3.37 17.15 -15.33
N LYS A 4 -3.92 17.86 -14.33
CA LYS A 4 -3.95 17.41 -12.94
C LYS A 4 -4.67 16.07 -12.75
N LYS A 5 -5.80 15.87 -13.43
CA LYS A 5 -6.59 14.63 -13.33
C LYS A 5 -5.86 13.45 -13.96
N LEU A 6 -5.20 13.67 -15.09
CA LEU A 6 -4.37 12.65 -15.73
C LEU A 6 -3.23 12.20 -14.81
N LEU A 7 -2.54 13.15 -14.18
CA LEU A 7 -1.48 12.87 -13.22
C LEU A 7 -1.99 12.04 -12.03
N THR A 8 -3.13 12.42 -11.43
CA THR A 8 -3.67 11.65 -10.30
C THR A 8 -4.08 10.23 -10.71
N VAL A 9 -4.67 10.05 -11.90
CA VAL A 9 -5.00 8.73 -12.43
C VAL A 9 -3.75 7.87 -12.61
N PHE A 10 -2.69 8.44 -13.17
CA PHE A 10 -1.41 7.76 -13.33
C PHE A 10 -0.81 7.34 -11.98
N LEU A 11 -0.83 8.23 -10.99
CA LEU A 11 -0.33 7.93 -9.64
C LEU A 11 -1.16 6.85 -8.93
N VAL A 12 -2.48 6.82 -9.13
CA VAL A 12 -3.34 5.75 -8.58
C VAL A 12 -3.09 4.42 -9.25
N ALA A 13 -2.88 4.41 -10.58
CA ALA A 13 -2.47 3.20 -11.29
C ALA A 13 -1.17 2.66 -10.70
N LEU A 14 -0.13 3.51 -10.62
CA LEU A 14 1.13 3.14 -10.00
C LEU A 14 0.96 2.60 -8.58
N ALA A 15 0.12 3.23 -7.75
CA ALA A 15 -0.19 2.77 -6.39
C ALA A 15 -0.75 1.34 -6.36
N TRP A 16 -1.68 0.98 -7.25
CA TRP A 16 -2.22 -0.38 -7.31
C TRP A 16 -1.21 -1.40 -7.81
N PHE A 17 -0.41 -1.04 -8.80
CA PHE A 17 0.67 -1.91 -9.29
C PHE A 17 1.76 -2.10 -8.23
N TRP A 18 2.06 -1.07 -7.44
CA TRP A 18 2.96 -1.19 -6.29
C TRP A 18 2.39 -2.06 -5.18
N ALA A 19 1.11 -1.94 -4.84
CA ALA A 19 0.48 -2.83 -3.88
C ALA A 19 0.54 -4.30 -4.34
N ALA A 20 0.32 -4.57 -5.63
CA ALA A 20 0.49 -5.90 -6.18
C ALA A 20 1.94 -6.40 -6.13
N TYR A 21 2.92 -5.52 -6.42
CA TYR A 21 4.34 -5.84 -6.28
C TYR A 21 4.72 -6.14 -4.83
N GLU A 22 4.24 -5.35 -3.87
CA GLU A 22 4.51 -5.54 -2.45
C GLU A 22 3.92 -6.88 -1.96
N CYS A 23 2.66 -7.17 -2.30
CA CYS A 23 2.05 -8.47 -2.00
C CYS A 23 2.77 -9.65 -2.67
N HIS A 24 3.43 -9.43 -3.82
CA HIS A 24 4.25 -10.45 -4.48
C HIS A 24 5.60 -10.65 -3.78
N THR A 25 6.20 -9.59 -3.26
CA THR A 25 7.58 -9.60 -2.73
C THR A 25 7.67 -9.92 -1.24
N ILE A 26 6.66 -9.56 -0.45
CA ILE A 26 6.69 -9.81 1.00
C ILE A 26 6.65 -11.32 1.29
N GLY A 27 6.08 -12.14 0.41
CA GLY A 27 6.15 -13.60 0.57
C GLY A 27 5.67 -14.03 1.95
N ILE A 28 4.53 -13.50 2.38
CA ILE A 28 3.76 -14.05 3.51
C ILE A 28 3.27 -15.42 3.02
N ASP A 29 3.50 -16.48 3.79
CA ASP A 29 3.17 -17.85 3.38
C ASP A 29 1.73 -18.01 2.85
N VAL A 30 0.79 -17.25 3.41
CA VAL A 30 -0.62 -17.19 2.99
C VAL A 30 -0.76 -16.64 1.56
N PHE A 31 -0.06 -15.55 1.23
CA PHE A 31 -0.06 -14.99 -0.12
C PHE A 31 0.75 -15.84 -1.08
N ASP A 32 1.84 -16.46 -0.63
CA ASP A 32 2.66 -17.38 -1.43
C ASP A 32 1.87 -18.61 -1.88
N MET A 33 1.04 -19.17 -1.00
CA MET A 33 0.18 -20.32 -1.32
C MET A 33 -0.90 -19.93 -2.35
N LEU A 34 -1.48 -18.73 -2.21
CA LEU A 34 -2.45 -18.17 -3.15
C LEU A 34 -1.80 -17.88 -4.52
N LEU A 35 -0.60 -17.28 -4.51
CA LEU A 35 0.17 -16.90 -5.70
C LEU A 35 0.64 -18.10 -6.50
N LYS A 36 1.07 -19.18 -5.83
CA LYS A 36 1.41 -20.45 -6.47
C LYS A 36 0.20 -21.13 -7.11
N ARG A 37 -0.99 -20.99 -6.51
CA ARG A 37 -2.24 -21.53 -7.04
C ARG A 37 -2.77 -20.71 -8.23
N PHE A 38 -2.55 -19.40 -8.23
CA PHE A 38 -3.05 -18.49 -9.25
C PHE A 38 -1.97 -17.49 -9.69
N PRO A 39 -1.02 -17.91 -10.55
CA PRO A 39 0.05 -17.04 -11.01
C PRO A 39 -0.52 -15.86 -11.79
N GLY A 40 -0.10 -14.64 -11.42
CA GLY A 40 -0.47 -13.41 -12.11
C GLY A 40 -1.77 -12.74 -11.62
N GLN A 41 -2.56 -13.36 -10.73
CA GLN A 41 -3.83 -12.78 -10.27
C GLN A 41 -3.69 -11.42 -9.59
N LEU A 42 -2.60 -11.18 -8.83
CA LEU A 42 -2.37 -9.88 -8.19
C LEU A 42 -2.22 -8.74 -9.21
N TRP A 43 -1.56 -9.01 -10.35
CA TRP A 43 -1.38 -8.03 -11.42
C TRP A 43 -2.68 -7.74 -12.16
N ILE A 44 -3.48 -8.78 -12.41
CA ILE A 44 -4.83 -8.63 -12.98
C ILE A 44 -5.71 -7.81 -12.03
N MET A 45 -5.66 -8.13 -10.73
CA MET A 45 -6.40 -7.41 -9.69
C MET A 45 -5.97 -5.94 -9.60
N ALA A 46 -4.67 -5.63 -9.71
CA ALA A 46 -4.19 -4.24 -9.79
C ALA A 46 -4.77 -3.49 -10.98
N GLY A 47 -4.84 -4.12 -12.16
CA GLY A 47 -5.46 -3.53 -13.35
C GLY A 47 -6.96 -3.25 -13.14
N VAL A 48 -7.69 -4.25 -12.63
CA VAL A 48 -9.13 -4.12 -12.34
C VAL A 48 -9.39 -3.04 -11.29
N LEU A 49 -8.63 -3.03 -10.19
CA LEU A 49 -8.76 -2.04 -9.12
C LEU A 49 -8.39 -0.63 -9.58
N THR A 50 -7.39 -0.49 -10.45
CA THR A 50 -7.08 0.79 -11.09
C THR A 50 -8.27 1.33 -11.87
N TYR A 51 -8.86 0.50 -12.74
CA TYR A 51 -10.03 0.89 -13.52
C TYR A 51 -11.22 1.27 -12.64
N LEU A 52 -11.56 0.40 -11.67
CA LEU A 52 -12.66 0.63 -10.74
C LEU A 52 -12.46 1.89 -9.91
N THR A 53 -11.27 2.12 -9.36
CA THR A 53 -11.02 3.31 -8.52
C THR A 53 -11.09 4.61 -9.32
N VAL A 54 -10.54 4.63 -10.53
CA VAL A 54 -10.56 5.82 -11.41
C VAL A 54 -11.97 6.20 -11.83
N ILE A 55 -12.83 5.21 -12.12
CA ILE A 55 -14.18 5.45 -12.65
C ILE A 55 -15.20 5.61 -11.52
N TRP A 56 -15.19 4.73 -10.53
CA TRP A 56 -16.22 4.69 -9.49
C TRP A 56 -15.92 5.61 -8.31
N MET A 57 -14.65 5.93 -8.04
CA MET A 57 -14.26 6.72 -6.86
C MET A 57 -13.31 7.89 -7.21
N PRO A 58 -13.70 8.78 -8.13
CA PRO A 58 -12.81 9.83 -8.64
C PRO A 58 -12.49 10.94 -7.63
N LYS A 59 -13.30 11.12 -6.57
CA LYS A 59 -13.15 12.22 -5.61
C LYS A 59 -11.92 12.08 -4.70
N ASN A 60 -11.48 10.85 -4.44
CA ASN A 60 -10.45 10.56 -3.44
C ASN A 60 -9.19 9.94 -4.05
N LEU A 61 -8.96 10.17 -5.35
CA LEU A 61 -7.84 9.58 -6.09
C LEU A 61 -6.47 10.01 -5.52
N LEU A 62 -6.34 11.28 -5.11
CA LEU A 62 -5.09 11.78 -4.57
C LEU A 62 -4.74 11.11 -3.23
N THR A 63 -5.70 10.98 -2.33
CA THR A 63 -5.53 10.26 -1.06
C THR A 63 -5.12 8.83 -1.33
N ARG A 64 -5.78 8.12 -2.26
CA ARG A 64 -5.40 6.74 -2.64
C ARG A 64 -3.97 6.66 -3.16
N ALA A 65 -3.57 7.59 -4.04
CA ALA A 65 -2.21 7.64 -4.59
C ALA A 65 -1.16 7.81 -3.49
N ILE A 66 -1.42 8.71 -2.52
CA ILE A 66 -0.53 8.92 -1.37
C ILE A 66 -0.48 7.66 -0.50
N MET A 67 -1.62 7.02 -0.25
CA MET A 67 -1.67 5.76 0.52
C MET A 67 -0.89 4.63 -0.15
N GLY A 68 -0.81 4.62 -1.48
CA GLY A 68 0.06 3.70 -2.23
C GLY A 68 1.56 3.87 -1.95
N ILE A 69 2.02 5.07 -1.56
CA ILE A 69 3.43 5.29 -1.20
C ILE A 69 3.77 4.53 0.09
N PHE A 70 2.83 4.43 1.03
CA PHE A 70 3.02 3.66 2.25
C PHE A 70 3.15 2.15 2.00
N MET A 71 2.69 1.64 0.85
CA MET A 71 2.91 0.26 0.42
C MET A 71 4.30 0.04 -0.17
N LEU A 72 5.04 1.10 -0.51
CA LEU A 72 6.37 0.99 -1.14
C LEU A 72 7.49 0.87 -0.11
N ILE A 73 7.34 1.56 1.03
CA ILE A 73 8.29 1.55 2.14
C ILE A 73 8.57 0.12 2.65
N PRO A 74 7.56 -0.74 2.87
CA PRO A 74 7.76 -2.10 3.36
C PRO A 74 8.46 -2.98 2.32
N ALA A 75 8.05 -2.92 1.04
CA ALA A 75 8.65 -3.73 -0.03
C ALA A 75 10.17 -3.48 -0.19
N GLU A 76 10.61 -2.24 -0.07
CA GLU A 76 12.05 -1.92 -0.11
C GLU A 76 12.75 -2.29 1.20
N LEU A 77 12.16 -1.97 2.36
CA LEU A 77 12.73 -2.32 3.66
C LEU A 77 12.91 -3.83 3.84
N PHE A 78 12.00 -4.65 3.34
CA PHE A 78 12.08 -6.11 3.48
C PHE A 78 13.23 -6.73 2.68
N LYS A 79 13.65 -6.14 1.55
CA LYS A 79 14.83 -6.61 0.81
C LYS A 79 16.11 -6.50 1.63
N PHE A 80 16.22 -5.46 2.47
CA PHE A 80 17.39 -5.22 3.30
C PHE A 80 17.30 -5.90 4.66
N THR A 81 16.10 -5.96 5.25
CA THR A 81 15.92 -6.48 6.61
C THR A 81 15.82 -8.00 6.67
N ARG A 82 15.20 -8.66 5.68
CA ARG A 82 15.00 -10.12 5.64
C ARG A 82 16.32 -10.91 5.66
N PRO A 83 17.40 -10.51 4.96
CA PRO A 83 18.69 -11.20 5.04
C PRO A 83 19.42 -11.07 6.38
N ILE A 84 19.06 -10.06 7.20
CA ILE A 84 19.75 -9.71 8.45
C ILE A 84 18.93 -10.19 9.67
N LEU A 85 17.76 -10.80 9.43
CA LEU A 85 16.92 -11.36 10.49
C LEU A 85 17.64 -12.57 11.11
N PRO A 86 17.92 -12.56 12.43
CA PRO A 86 18.47 -13.73 13.09
C PRO A 86 17.43 -14.85 13.15
N GLU A 87 17.91 -16.10 13.05
CA GLU A 87 17.05 -17.30 13.09
C GLU A 87 16.35 -17.49 14.45
N ALA A 88 16.90 -16.89 15.52
CA ALA A 88 16.32 -16.90 16.85
C ALA A 88 16.68 -15.63 17.64
N GLY A 89 15.78 -15.25 18.55
CA GLY A 89 15.98 -14.13 19.47
C GLY A 89 15.50 -12.78 18.95
N PHE A 90 15.41 -11.80 19.85
CA PHE A 90 15.03 -10.43 19.51
C PHE A 90 16.23 -9.65 18.98
N ALA A 91 16.06 -9.00 17.83
CA ALA A 91 17.05 -8.07 17.27
C ALA A 91 16.37 -6.78 16.82
N PRO A 92 17.04 -5.61 16.88
CA PRO A 92 16.48 -4.32 16.50
C PRO A 92 15.84 -4.29 15.09
N VAL A 93 16.31 -5.14 14.18
CA VAL A 93 15.74 -5.34 12.84
C VAL A 93 14.25 -5.74 12.88
N HIS A 94 13.80 -6.44 13.92
CA HIS A 94 12.39 -6.80 14.11
C HIS A 94 11.49 -5.58 14.33
N VAL A 95 11.99 -4.53 14.99
CA VAL A 95 11.23 -3.28 15.17
C VAL A 95 11.01 -2.60 13.82
N ILE A 96 12.03 -2.58 12.96
CA ILE A 96 11.94 -2.02 11.60
C ILE A 96 10.94 -2.80 10.76
N VAL A 97 10.97 -4.14 10.86
CA VAL A 97 10.02 -5.05 10.22
C VAL A 97 8.58 -4.80 10.69
N VAL A 98 8.35 -4.65 11.99
CA VAL A 98 7.02 -4.36 12.54
C VAL A 98 6.52 -3.00 12.04
N VAL A 99 7.37 -1.97 12.03
CA VAL A 99 7.01 -0.65 11.49
C VAL A 99 6.64 -0.76 10.01
N ALA A 100 7.42 -1.51 9.22
CA ALA A 100 7.11 -1.77 7.82
C ALA A 100 5.74 -2.44 7.65
N TYR A 101 5.40 -3.46 8.43
CA TYR A 101 4.07 -4.09 8.39
C TYR A 101 2.94 -3.12 8.77
N ILE A 102 3.14 -2.27 9.77
CA ILE A 102 2.15 -1.25 10.15
C ILE A 102 1.90 -0.29 8.98
N LEU A 103 2.96 0.16 8.30
CA LEU A 103 2.84 1.05 7.14
C LEU A 103 2.14 0.35 5.97
N ALA A 104 2.42 -0.92 5.70
CA ALA A 104 1.71 -1.73 4.70
C ALA A 104 0.21 -1.79 4.99
N ILE A 105 -0.17 -2.13 6.22
CA ILE A 105 -1.59 -2.24 6.63
C ILE A 105 -2.28 -0.89 6.49
N ILE A 106 -1.63 0.20 6.93
CA ILE A 106 -2.16 1.56 6.80
C ILE A 106 -2.32 1.93 5.33
N GLY A 107 -1.31 1.66 4.50
CA GLY A 107 -1.33 1.90 3.05
C GLY A 107 -2.48 1.18 2.37
N MET A 108 -2.61 -0.12 2.59
CA MET A 108 -3.68 -0.95 2.02
C MET A 108 -5.06 -0.47 2.49
N TYR A 109 -5.22 -0.21 3.79
CA TYR A 109 -6.47 0.30 4.34
C TYR A 109 -6.86 1.64 3.73
N GLY A 110 -5.92 2.57 3.63
CA GLY A 110 -6.16 3.89 3.06
C GLY A 110 -6.40 3.86 1.55
N MET A 111 -5.81 2.90 0.85
CA MET A 111 -6.11 2.66 -0.56
C MET A 111 -7.54 2.17 -0.78
N PHE A 112 -8.10 1.33 0.10
CA PHE A 112 -9.50 0.88 -0.01
C PHE A 112 -10.52 1.89 0.55
N TYR A 113 -10.20 2.50 1.69
CA TYR A 113 -11.09 3.35 2.49
C TYR A 113 -10.54 4.79 2.67
N PRO A 114 -10.25 5.54 1.59
CA PRO A 114 -9.58 6.84 1.67
C PRO A 114 -10.38 7.89 2.46
N TRP A 115 -11.72 7.82 2.45
CA TRP A 115 -12.57 8.74 3.21
C TRP A 115 -12.37 8.63 4.73
N LYS A 116 -11.99 7.45 5.23
CA LYS A 116 -11.68 7.28 6.66
C LYS A 116 -10.36 7.93 7.02
N ILE A 117 -9.37 7.88 6.11
CA ILE A 117 -8.08 8.57 6.27
C ILE A 117 -8.29 10.07 6.28
N GLU A 118 -9.05 10.61 5.32
CA GLU A 118 -9.37 12.05 5.27
C GLU A 118 -10.09 12.52 6.55
N ALA A 119 -11.05 11.73 7.05
CA ALA A 119 -11.74 12.04 8.30
C ALA A 119 -10.80 12.00 9.51
N ALA A 120 -9.89 11.03 9.59
CA ALA A 120 -8.90 10.93 10.66
C ALA A 120 -7.91 12.11 10.64
N LEU A 121 -7.39 12.45 9.46
CA LEU A 121 -6.50 13.60 9.28
C LEU A 121 -7.19 14.92 9.65
N SER A 122 -8.46 15.08 9.28
CA SER A 122 -9.25 16.26 9.65
C SER A 122 -9.42 16.38 11.17
N LYS A 123 -9.65 15.26 11.87
CA LYS A 123 -9.73 15.23 13.34
C LYS A 123 -8.39 15.55 14.01
N LEU A 124 -7.29 14.99 13.49
CA LEU A 124 -5.93 15.29 13.96
C LEU A 124 -5.60 16.77 13.79
N ALA A 125 -5.84 17.34 12.61
CA ALA A 125 -5.61 18.75 12.35
C ALA A 125 -6.44 19.66 13.26
N ALA A 126 -7.67 19.27 13.60
CA ALA A 126 -8.50 20.00 14.55
C ALA A 126 -7.98 19.90 16.00
N ALA A 127 -7.36 18.78 16.39
CA ALA A 127 -6.76 18.61 17.69
C ALA A 127 -5.48 19.44 17.87
N PHE A 128 -4.66 19.59 16.81
CA PHE A 128 -3.43 20.40 16.83
C PHE A 128 -3.65 21.91 16.72
N ARG A 129 -4.87 22.36 16.39
CA ARG A 129 -5.24 23.79 16.38
C ARG A 129 -5.79 24.29 17.72
N LYS A 130 -5.95 23.41 18.70
CA LYS A 130 -6.26 23.78 20.09
C LYS A 130 -4.97 23.89 20.88
#